data_AF-A0A7K2CVL3-F1
#
_entry.id   AF-A0A7K2CVL3-F1
#
_cell.length_a   1.000
_cell.length_b   1.000
_cell.length_c   1.000
_cell.angle_alpha   90.00
_cell.angle_beta   90.00
_cell.angle_gamma   90.00
#
_symmetry.space_group_name_H-M   'P 1'
#
loop_
_entity.id
_entity.type
_entity.pdbx_description
1 polymer ?
#
loop_
_entity_poly.entity_id
_entity_poly.type
_entity_poly.pdbx_seq_one_letter_code
_entity_poly.pdbx_strand_id
1 'polypeptide(L)'
;MTQLAEELTNWAKTLPGWQRHVLQRLAEGESMSRPQHHSIAELLLNGEDFADAKFITPTSLPSTPSVPVTLLEVCATSNVNAISSSENLKFSSEGLTIIFGDNGSGKSGYARILKKVSGARHQEDILSDVFESNSSVPITADLAVSIGGQSP
;
A
#
# COMPACT_ATOMS: atom_id res chain seq x y z
N MET A 1 -2.27 -10.85 -16.01
CA MET A 1 -1.16 -9.93 -15.66
C MET A 1 -0.60 -9.16 -16.86
N THR A 2 -0.72 -9.66 -18.10
CA THR A 2 -0.29 -8.95 -19.33
C THR A 2 -1.02 -7.64 -19.58
N GLN A 3 -2.33 -7.59 -19.34
CA GLN A 3 -3.15 -6.40 -19.62
C GLN A 3 -2.70 -5.14 -18.86
N LEU A 4 -2.40 -5.25 -17.55
CA LEU A 4 -1.96 -4.09 -16.75
C LEU A 4 -0.58 -3.57 -17.18
N ALA A 5 0.36 -4.48 -17.49
CA ALA A 5 1.69 -4.09 -17.94
C ALA A 5 1.63 -3.41 -19.32
N GLU A 6 0.75 -3.87 -20.20
CA GLU A 6 0.47 -3.24 -21.49
C GLU A 6 -0.20 -1.86 -21.33
N GLU A 7 -1.19 -1.74 -20.45
CA GLU A 7 -1.84 -0.46 -20.14
C GLU A 7 -0.85 0.57 -19.58
N LEU A 8 0.00 0.15 -18.62
CA LEU A 8 0.98 1.03 -17.99
C LEU A 8 2.07 1.49 -18.97
N THR A 9 2.55 0.59 -19.84
CA THR A 9 3.55 0.94 -20.86
C THR A 9 2.97 1.83 -21.96
N ASN A 10 1.70 1.65 -22.33
CA ASN A 10 1.01 2.55 -23.24
C ASN A 10 0.78 3.93 -22.63
N TRP A 11 0.39 4.01 -21.36
CA TRP A 11 0.31 5.27 -20.62
C TRP A 11 1.67 5.97 -20.56
N ALA A 12 2.75 5.25 -20.26
CA ALA A 12 4.10 5.82 -20.17
C ALA A 12 4.56 6.48 -21.48
N LYS A 13 4.11 6.00 -22.64
CA LYS A 13 4.41 6.63 -23.94
C LYS A 13 3.80 8.03 -24.09
N THR A 14 2.75 8.35 -23.33
CA THR A 14 2.09 9.67 -23.37
C THR A 14 2.82 10.74 -22.56
N LEU A 15 3.85 10.34 -21.79
CA LEU A 15 4.52 11.23 -20.85
C LEU A 15 5.69 12.00 -21.49
N PRO A 16 6.00 13.22 -21.01
CA PRO A 16 7.20 13.95 -21.39
C PRO A 16 8.48 13.14 -21.17
N GLY A 17 9.53 13.45 -21.93
CA GLY A 17 10.81 12.72 -21.90
C GLY A 17 11.39 12.56 -20.49
N TRP A 18 11.36 13.61 -19.67
CA TRP A 18 11.87 13.55 -18.30
C TRP A 18 11.10 12.58 -17.41
N GLN A 19 9.78 12.47 -17.57
CA GLN A 19 8.96 11.52 -16.82
C GLN A 19 9.22 10.09 -17.28
N ARG A 20 9.41 9.89 -18.60
CA ARG A 20 9.82 8.59 -19.15
C ARG A 20 11.19 8.17 -18.61
N HIS A 21 12.13 9.11 -18.50
CA HIS A 21 13.45 8.86 -17.91
C HIS A 21 13.35 8.43 -16.44
N VAL A 22 12.53 9.12 -15.63
CA VAL A 22 12.28 8.74 -14.23
C VAL A 22 11.63 7.36 -14.12
N LEU A 23 10.61 7.09 -14.94
CA LEU A 23 9.94 5.79 -14.96
C LEU A 23 10.87 4.65 -15.38
N GLN A 24 11.78 4.89 -16.30
CA GLN A 24 12.78 3.90 -16.70
C GLN A 24 13.66 3.51 -15.50
N ARG A 25 14.20 4.49 -14.77
CA ARG A 25 15.03 4.25 -13.58
C ARG A 25 14.27 3.48 -12.49
N LEU A 26 13.00 3.81 -12.28
CA LEU A 26 12.12 3.08 -11.37
C LEU A 26 11.89 1.63 -11.82
N ALA A 27 11.67 1.42 -13.12
CA ALA A 27 11.46 0.08 -13.68
C ALA A 27 12.73 -0.79 -13.58
N GLU A 28 13.92 -0.17 -13.66
CA GLU A 28 15.23 -0.79 -13.43
C GLU A 28 15.53 -1.05 -11.94
N GLY A 29 14.63 -0.66 -11.03
CA GLY A 29 14.73 -0.93 -9.59
C GLY A 29 15.53 0.11 -8.81
N GLU A 30 15.82 1.28 -9.39
CA GLU A 30 16.47 2.37 -8.65
C GLU A 30 15.55 2.94 -7.56
N SER A 31 16.11 3.18 -6.37
CA SER A 31 15.39 3.81 -5.27
C SER A 31 15.49 5.33 -5.35
N MET A 32 14.34 5.99 -5.53
CA MET A 32 14.21 7.46 -5.63
C MET A 32 14.48 8.15 -4.28
N SER A 33 15.75 8.15 -3.91
CA SER A 33 16.26 8.79 -2.70
C SER A 33 16.36 10.31 -2.89
N ARG A 34 16.51 11.04 -1.78
CA ARG A 34 16.64 12.50 -1.79
C ARG A 34 17.76 13.03 -2.71
N PRO A 35 18.96 12.40 -2.78
CA PRO A 35 19.98 12.78 -3.75
C PRO A 35 19.55 12.59 -5.22
N GLN A 36 18.83 11.51 -5.52
CA GLN A 36 18.34 11.27 -6.88
C GLN A 36 17.27 12.28 -7.29
N HIS A 37 16.36 12.64 -6.38
CA HIS A 37 15.41 13.73 -6.62
C HIS A 37 16.12 15.04 -6.97
N HIS A 38 17.20 15.36 -6.25
CA HIS A 38 17.99 16.56 -6.52
C HIS A 38 18.65 16.52 -7.89
N SER A 39 19.31 15.41 -8.22
CA SER A 39 19.93 15.22 -9.54
C SER A 39 18.93 15.37 -10.69
N ILE A 40 17.73 14.77 -10.59
CA ILE A 40 16.68 14.92 -11.62
C ILE A 40 16.23 16.38 -11.72
N ALA A 41 16.07 17.07 -10.58
CA ALA A 41 15.70 18.48 -10.57
C ALA A 41 16.77 19.37 -11.24
N GLU A 42 18.06 19.09 -11.01
CA GLU A 42 19.14 19.81 -11.68
C GLU A 42 19.14 19.61 -13.20
N LEU A 43 18.95 18.37 -13.67
CA LEU A 43 18.85 18.08 -15.11
C LEU A 43 17.70 18.86 -15.76
N LEU A 44 16.54 18.91 -15.09
CA LEU A 44 15.39 19.69 -15.52
C LEU A 44 15.66 21.19 -15.56
N LEU A 45 16.31 21.73 -14.53
CA LEU A 45 16.63 23.16 -14.43
C LEU A 45 17.67 23.60 -15.45
N ASN A 46 18.63 22.72 -15.77
CA ASN A 46 19.66 22.95 -16.79
C ASN A 46 19.13 22.80 -18.23
N GLY A 47 17.85 22.44 -18.40
CA GLY A 47 17.23 22.30 -19.71
C GLY A 47 17.76 21.11 -20.50
N GLU A 48 18.20 20.04 -19.81
CA GLU A 48 18.61 18.83 -20.49
C GLU A 48 17.47 18.28 -21.37
N ASP A 49 17.85 17.81 -22.55
CA ASP A 49 16.91 17.14 -23.44
C ASP A 49 16.79 15.66 -23.05
N PHE A 50 15.54 15.23 -22.86
CA PHE A 50 15.19 13.84 -22.57
C PHE A 50 14.56 13.15 -23.78
N ALA A 51 14.80 13.66 -24.99
CA ALA A 51 14.32 13.06 -26.24
C ALA A 51 14.71 11.59 -26.37
N ASP A 52 15.90 11.23 -25.88
CA ASP A 52 16.46 9.86 -25.91
C ASP A 52 16.00 8.98 -24.73
N ALA A 53 15.08 9.46 -23.88
CA ALA A 53 14.52 8.65 -22.80
C ALA A 53 13.87 7.39 -23.37
N LYS A 54 14.38 6.22 -22.96
CA LYS A 54 13.91 4.93 -23.48
C LYS A 54 12.47 4.69 -23.03
N PHE A 55 11.70 4.04 -23.91
CA PHE A 55 10.38 3.57 -23.55
C PHE A 55 10.48 2.31 -22.69
N ILE A 56 9.77 2.32 -21.57
CA ILE A 56 9.54 1.10 -20.80
C ILE A 56 8.67 0.13 -21.61
N THR A 57 8.96 -1.15 -21.48
CA THR A 57 8.23 -2.26 -22.10
C THR A 57 7.60 -3.12 -21.01
N PRO A 58 6.61 -3.97 -21.33
CA PRO A 58 6.03 -4.86 -20.32
C PRO A 58 7.09 -5.72 -19.61
N THR A 59 8.17 -6.07 -20.31
CA THR A 59 9.32 -6.83 -19.79
C THR A 59 10.28 -6.01 -18.94
N SER A 60 10.30 -4.69 -19.07
CA SER A 60 11.14 -3.84 -18.21
C SER A 60 10.48 -3.55 -16.87
N LEU A 61 9.19 -3.85 -16.71
CA LEU A 61 8.49 -3.68 -15.44
C LEU A 61 8.90 -4.80 -14.48
N PRO A 62 9.06 -4.49 -13.18
CA PRO A 62 9.33 -5.51 -12.18
C PRO A 62 8.19 -6.53 -12.18
N SER A 63 8.52 -7.77 -12.56
CA SER A 63 7.59 -8.89 -12.50
C SER A 63 7.61 -9.46 -11.08
N THR A 64 6.75 -8.97 -10.21
CA THR A 64 6.45 -9.71 -8.98
C THR A 64 5.50 -10.85 -9.32
N PRO A 65 5.77 -12.10 -8.91
CA PRO A 65 4.76 -13.13 -8.99
C PRO A 65 3.55 -12.63 -8.18
N SER A 66 2.38 -12.55 -8.83
CA SER A 66 1.11 -12.24 -8.16
C SER A 66 0.70 -13.47 -7.37
N VAL A 67 1.42 -13.69 -6.28
CA VAL A 67 1.04 -14.67 -5.29
C VAL A 67 -0.16 -14.08 -4.56
N PRO A 68 -1.33 -14.74 -4.57
CA PRO A 68 -2.52 -14.19 -3.93
C PRO A 68 -2.27 -13.99 -2.44
N VAL A 69 -2.65 -12.84 -1.92
CA VAL A 69 -2.59 -12.52 -0.48
C VAL A 69 -4.01 -12.49 0.04
N THR A 70 -4.31 -13.35 1.03
CA THR A 70 -5.62 -13.45 1.66
C THR A 70 -5.52 -13.02 3.11
N LEU A 71 -6.35 -12.06 3.53
CA LEU A 71 -6.47 -11.66 4.93
C LEU A 71 -7.19 -12.76 5.72
N LEU A 72 -6.58 -13.21 6.81
CA LEU A 72 -7.15 -14.23 7.70
C LEU A 72 -7.61 -13.64 9.03
N GLU A 73 -6.86 -12.67 9.56
CA GLU A 73 -7.12 -12.17 10.91
C GLU A 73 -6.60 -10.73 11.09
N VAL A 74 -7.31 -9.95 11.89
CA VAL A 74 -6.76 -8.78 12.59
C VAL A 74 -6.66 -9.17 14.06
N CYS A 75 -5.46 -9.14 14.62
CA CYS A 75 -5.15 -9.64 15.96
C CYS A 75 -4.24 -8.69 16.73
N ALA A 76 -4.00 -9.00 18.01
CA ALA A 76 -3.10 -8.24 18.89
C ALA A 76 -3.36 -6.71 18.87
N THR A 77 -4.64 -6.33 18.76
CA THR A 77 -5.02 -4.91 18.73
C THR A 77 -4.81 -4.29 20.10
N SER A 78 -4.10 -3.17 20.16
CA SER A 78 -3.90 -2.38 21.38
C SER A 78 -4.25 -0.93 21.10
N ASN A 79 -5.10 -0.36 21.95
CA ASN A 79 -5.49 1.05 21.90
C ASN A 79 -6.02 1.49 20.52
N VAL A 80 -6.73 0.61 19.79
CA VAL A 80 -7.32 0.93 18.48
C VAL A 80 -8.83 1.13 18.64
N ASN A 81 -9.30 2.38 18.67
CA ASN A 81 -10.69 2.70 18.94
C ASN A 81 -11.19 1.92 20.18
N ALA A 82 -12.48 1.64 20.29
CA ALA A 82 -13.02 0.78 21.35
C ALA A 82 -13.00 -0.72 20.95
N ILE A 83 -11.98 -1.17 20.22
CA ILE A 83 -11.83 -2.60 19.88
C ILE A 83 -11.24 -3.34 21.08
N SER A 84 -11.86 -4.45 21.47
CA SER A 84 -11.34 -5.30 22.55
C SER A 84 -9.97 -5.87 22.18
N SER A 85 -8.97 -5.63 23.03
CA SER A 85 -7.61 -6.17 22.86
C SER A 85 -7.52 -7.69 23.07
N SER A 86 -8.54 -8.30 23.67
CA SER A 86 -8.59 -9.74 23.92
C SER A 86 -9.17 -10.56 22.76
N GLU A 87 -9.79 -9.91 21.77
CA GLU A 87 -10.51 -10.59 20.70
C GLU A 87 -9.86 -10.35 19.35
N ASN A 88 -9.51 -11.44 18.68
CA ASN A 88 -9.08 -11.38 17.30
C ASN A 88 -10.29 -11.44 16.35
N LEU A 89 -10.26 -10.62 15.31
CA LEU A 89 -11.27 -10.65 14.26
C LEU A 89 -10.80 -11.55 13.12
N LYS A 90 -11.45 -12.72 12.98
CA LYS A 90 -11.17 -13.67 11.90
C LYS A 90 -12.01 -13.37 10.66
N PHE A 91 -11.37 -13.50 9.51
CA PHE A 91 -11.98 -13.34 8.20
C PHE A 91 -12.14 -14.71 7.55
N SER A 92 -13.22 -14.88 6.80
CA SER A 92 -13.35 -16.05 5.92
C SER A 92 -12.29 -15.96 4.82
N SER A 93 -11.58 -17.07 4.57
CA SER A 93 -10.60 -17.16 3.47
C SER A 93 -11.25 -17.04 2.09
N GLU A 94 -12.57 -17.29 2.01
CA GLU A 94 -13.37 -17.18 0.80
C GLU A 94 -14.72 -16.51 1.08
N GLY A 95 -15.22 -15.73 0.12
CA GLY A 95 -16.55 -15.11 0.19
C GLY A 95 -16.58 -13.76 0.90
N LEU A 96 -17.68 -13.49 1.62
CA LEU A 96 -17.97 -12.20 2.26
C LEU A 96 -17.95 -12.35 3.79
N THR A 97 -17.15 -11.54 4.48
CA THR A 97 -17.18 -11.41 5.95
C THR A 97 -17.99 -10.18 6.34
N ILE A 98 -19.04 -10.36 7.16
CA ILE A 98 -19.89 -9.27 7.67
C ILE A 98 -19.53 -9.00 9.13
N ILE A 99 -19.09 -7.78 9.43
CA ILE A 99 -18.78 -7.32 10.78
C ILE A 99 -19.90 -6.37 11.22
N PHE A 100 -20.61 -6.73 12.29
CA PHE A 100 -21.74 -5.95 12.81
C PHE A 100 -21.69 -5.87 14.35
N GLY A 101 -22.44 -4.93 14.91
CA GLY A 101 -22.43 -4.61 16.34
C GLY A 101 -22.90 -3.18 16.60
N ASP A 102 -23.00 -2.78 17.86
CA ASP A 102 -23.59 -1.49 18.25
C ASP A 102 -22.75 -0.27 17.84
N ASN A 103 -23.40 0.88 17.72
CA ASN A 103 -22.67 2.14 17.50
C ASN A 103 -21.68 2.38 18.64
N GLY A 104 -20.44 2.76 18.29
CA GLY A 104 -19.37 2.93 19.26
C GLY A 104 -18.56 1.65 19.57
N SER A 105 -18.96 0.47 19.09
CA SER A 105 -18.27 -0.81 19.36
C SER A 105 -16.92 -1.00 18.65
N GLY A 106 -16.30 0.05 18.11
CA GLY A 106 -14.99 -0.05 17.46
C GLY A 106 -14.96 -0.57 16.01
N LYS A 107 -16.09 -0.94 15.38
CA LYS A 107 -16.12 -1.49 13.99
C LYS A 107 -15.33 -0.68 12.96
N SER A 108 -15.45 0.65 12.98
CA SER A 108 -14.72 1.54 12.07
C SER A 108 -13.19 1.49 12.29
N GLY A 109 -12.73 1.07 13.47
CA GLY A 109 -11.32 0.83 13.75
C GLY A 109 -10.72 -0.27 12.88
N TYR A 110 -11.42 -1.40 12.68
CA TYR A 110 -10.99 -2.45 11.76
C TYR A 110 -10.86 -1.92 10.33
N ALA A 111 -11.84 -1.14 9.87
CA ALA A 111 -11.78 -0.52 8.55
C ALA A 111 -10.57 0.43 8.40
N ARG A 112 -10.22 1.20 9.44
CA ARG A 112 -9.04 2.09 9.44
C ARG A 112 -7.73 1.31 9.39
N ILE A 113 -7.61 0.23 10.16
CA ILE A 113 -6.45 -0.69 10.08
C ILE A 113 -6.27 -1.17 8.65
N LEU A 114 -7.34 -1.71 8.03
CA LEU A 114 -7.28 -2.25 6.68
C LEU A 114 -6.96 -1.18 5.62
N LYS A 115 -7.50 0.03 5.75
CA LYS A 115 -7.16 1.16 4.87
C LYS A 115 -5.69 1.54 4.96
N LYS A 116 -5.10 1.53 6.17
CA LYS A 116 -3.71 1.89 6.41
C LYS A 116 -2.74 0.87 5.82
N VAL A 117 -3.02 -0.43 5.99
CA VAL A 117 -2.15 -1.51 5.49
C VAL A 117 -2.26 -1.70 3.97
N SER A 118 -3.46 -1.54 3.40
CA SER A 118 -3.67 -1.68 1.95
C SER A 118 -3.21 -0.49 1.12
N GLY A 119 -2.79 0.62 1.75
CA GLY A 119 -2.44 1.84 1.05
C GLY A 119 -3.63 2.48 0.33
N ALA A 120 -4.83 2.40 0.92
CA ALA A 120 -6.05 2.94 0.32
C ALA A 120 -5.90 4.43 -0.04
N ARG A 121 -6.49 4.86 -1.17
CA ARG A 121 -6.44 6.26 -1.64
C ARG A 121 -6.90 7.28 -0.59
N HIS A 122 -7.86 6.87 0.24
CA HIS A 122 -8.37 7.64 1.36
C HIS A 122 -7.89 6.98 2.65
N GLN A 123 -6.75 7.41 3.16
CA GLN A 123 -6.25 7.00 4.46
C GLN A 123 -6.92 7.82 5.55
N GLU A 124 -7.24 7.17 6.65
CA GLU A 124 -7.76 7.79 7.86
C GLU A 124 -6.82 7.47 9.01
N ASP A 125 -6.71 8.37 9.98
CA ASP A 125 -5.97 8.09 11.20
C ASP A 125 -6.68 7.00 12.02
N ILE A 126 -5.88 6.05 12.50
CA ILE A 126 -6.33 5.09 13.50
C ILE A 126 -6.40 5.84 14.83
N LEU A 127 -7.59 5.93 15.40
CA LEU A 127 -7.84 6.68 16.63
C LEU A 127 -7.58 5.77 17.84
N SER A 128 -7.15 6.38 18.96
CA SER A 128 -6.99 5.67 20.23
C SER A 128 -8.33 5.16 20.77
N ASP A 129 -8.26 4.26 21.75
CA ASP A 129 -9.41 3.96 22.58
C ASP A 129 -9.82 5.21 23.37
N VAL A 130 -11.12 5.49 23.36
CA VAL A 130 -11.73 6.60 24.11
C VAL A 130 -11.79 6.29 25.60
N PHE A 131 -11.74 5.02 25.98
CA PHE A 131 -11.73 4.57 27.36
C PHE A 131 -10.31 4.43 27.93
N GLU A 132 -9.28 4.48 27.08
CA GLU A 132 -7.89 4.47 27.52
C GLU A 132 -7.44 5.89 27.88
N SER A 133 -7.34 6.14 29.19
CA SER A 133 -6.90 7.43 29.73
C SER A 133 -5.41 7.68 29.59
N ASN A 134 -4.62 6.63 29.35
CA ASN A 134 -3.17 6.74 29.22
C ASN A 134 -2.74 6.96 27.77
N SER A 135 -2.45 8.22 27.42
CA SER A 135 -1.99 8.60 26.08
C SER A 135 -0.62 8.04 25.68
N SER A 136 0.09 7.35 26.58
CA SER A 136 1.38 6.71 26.28
C SER A 136 1.23 5.30 25.70
N VAL A 137 0.03 4.71 25.73
CA VAL A 137 -0.20 3.38 25.17
C VAL A 137 -0.17 3.47 23.64
N PRO A 138 0.73 2.74 22.96
CA PRO A 138 0.81 2.80 21.50
C PRO A 138 -0.41 2.15 20.85
N ILE A 139 -0.78 2.68 19.68
CA ILE A 139 -1.81 2.11 18.81
C ILE A 139 -1.15 1.03 17.96
N THR A 140 -1.49 -0.24 18.18
CA THR A 140 -0.91 -1.38 17.45
C THR A 140 -1.99 -2.35 16.99
N ALA A 141 -1.74 -3.03 15.88
CA ALA A 141 -2.55 -4.13 15.39
C ALA A 141 -1.70 -5.00 14.46
N ASP A 142 -1.84 -6.32 14.58
CA ASP A 142 -1.20 -7.28 13.71
C ASP A 142 -2.21 -7.86 12.72
N LEU A 143 -1.71 -8.34 11.58
CA LEU A 143 -2.52 -8.98 10.54
C LEU A 143 -1.94 -10.35 10.23
N ALA A 144 -2.78 -11.38 10.27
CA ALA A 144 -2.45 -12.68 9.72
C ALA A 144 -2.90 -12.72 8.25
N VAL A 145 -1.97 -13.04 7.35
CA VAL A 145 -2.24 -13.18 5.92
C VAL A 145 -1.71 -14.51 5.40
N SER A 146 -2.45 -15.12 4.48
CA SER A 146 -1.95 -16.23 3.68
C SER A 146 -1.33 -15.70 2.39
N ILE A 147 -0.15 -16.19 2.03
CA ILE A 147 0.51 -15.85 0.76
C ILE A 147 0.58 -17.12 -0.07
N GLY A 148 -0.14 -17.16 -1.18
CA GLY A 148 -0.11 -18.29 -2.12
C GLY A 148 -0.84 -19.53 -1.62
N GLY A 149 -1.81 -19.35 -0.73
CA GLY A 149 -2.55 -20.45 -0.10
C GLY A 149 -1.81 -21.13 1.05
N GLN A 150 -0.61 -20.68 1.40
CA GLN A 150 0.06 -21.11 2.63
C GLN A 150 -0.45 -20.28 3.80
N SER A 151 -0.99 -20.91 4.83
CA SER A 151 -1.33 -20.24 6.08
C SER A 151 -0.04 -19.85 6.83
N PRO A 152 -0.04 -18.74 7.59
CA PRO A 152 1.11 -18.28 8.36
C PRO A 152 1.53 -19.26 9.47
#